data_AF-A0A3C1U2M5-F1
#
_entry.id   AF-A0A3C1U2M5-F1
#
_cell.length_a   1.000
_cell.length_b   1.000
_cell.length_c   1.000
_cell.angle_alpha   90.00
_cell.angle_beta   90.00
_cell.angle_gamma   90.00
#
_symmetry.space_group_name_H-M   'P 1'
#
loop_
_entity.id
_entity.type
_entity.pdbx_description
1 polymer ?
#
loop_
_entity_poly.entity_id
_entity_poly.type
_entity_poly.pdbx_seq_one_letter_code
_entity_poly.pdbx_strand_id
1 'polypeptide(L)' 'MSRFLSLLAIAGFGALLSTPAMAQEMPEHGVFIMNSLLFLFGGVLVMFMACGFCMLEVGLVRAKNTTMQLTKNVALFSI' A
#
# COMPACT_ATOMS: atom_id res chain seq x y z
N MET A 1 0.98 6.93 53.78
CA MET A 1 0.33 5.63 53.52
C MET A 1 -0.77 5.71 52.46
N SER A 2 -1.77 6.60 52.59
CA SER A 2 -2.94 6.64 51.68
C SER A 2 -2.61 6.90 50.21
N ARG A 3 -1.70 7.83 49.91
CA ARG A 3 -1.30 8.15 48.52
C ARG A 3 -0.61 6.98 47.81
N PHE A 4 0.12 6.15 48.55
CA PHE A 4 0.79 4.96 48.00
C PHE A 4 -0.24 3.86 47.67
N LEU A 5 -1.26 3.70 48.53
CA LEU A 5 -2.35 2.77 48.29
C LEU A 5 -3.23 3.19 47.09
N SER A 6 -3.47 4.50 46.92
CA SER A 6 -4.18 5.04 45.75
C SER A 6 -3.40 4.84 44.45
N LEU A 7 -2.07 4.97 44.46
CA LEU A 7 -1.22 4.71 43.29
C LEU A 7 -1.20 3.22 42.91
N LEU A 8 -1.19 2.32 43.90
CA LEU A 8 -1.30 0.88 43.68
C LEU A 8 -2.66 0.49 43.08
N ALA A 9 -3.75 1.14 43.54
CA ALA A 9 -5.09 0.90 43.02
C ALA A 9 -5.24 1.38 41.56
N ILE A 10 -4.66 2.53 41.21
CA ILE A 10 -4.66 3.05 39.82
C ILE A 10 -3.82 2.14 38.91
N ALA A 11 -2.66 1.66 39.38
CA ALA A 11 -1.84 0.71 38.63
C ALA A 11 -2.55 -0.64 38.42
N GLY A 12 -3.24 -1.15 39.45
CA GLY A 12 -4.06 -2.36 39.35
C GLY A 12 -5.27 -2.21 38.41
N PHE A 13 -5.93 -1.04 38.43
CA PHE A 13 -7.04 -0.75 37.53
C PHE A 13 -6.59 -0.56 36.07
N GLY A 14 -5.43 0.07 35.85
CA GLY A 14 -4.81 0.18 34.52
C GLY A 14 -4.40 -1.18 33.93
N ALA A 15 -4.00 -2.13 34.77
CA ALA A 15 -3.72 -3.50 34.34
C ALA A 15 -4.99 -4.28 33.95
N LEU A 16 -6.12 -4.03 34.60
CA LEU A 16 -7.40 -4.69 34.30
C LEU A 16 -8.10 -4.15 33.04
N LEU A 17 -7.81 -2.91 32.65
CA LEU A 17 -8.31 -2.32 31.39
C LEU A 17 -7.51 -2.75 30.15
N SER A 18 -6.33 -3.35 30.34
CA SER A 18 -5.50 -3.88 29.27
C SER A 18 -6.02 -5.24 28.78
N THR A 19 -7.27 -5.28 28.31
CA THR A 19 -7.76 -6.40 27.51
C THR A 19 -7.12 -6.29 26.12
N PRO A 20 -6.48 -7.35 25.58
CA PRO A 20 -6.04 -7.34 24.20
C PRO A 20 -7.27 -7.20 23.31
N ALA A 21 -7.27 -6.18 22.44
CA ALA A 21 -8.26 -6.06 21.38
C ALA A 21 -8.30 -7.38 20.62
N MET A 22 -9.47 -8.01 20.55
CA MET A 22 -9.70 -9.23 19.78
C MET A 22 -9.54 -8.89 18.30
N ALA A 23 -8.31 -8.94 17.79
CA ALA A 23 -8.06 -8.95 16.37
C ALA A 23 -8.72 -10.20 15.80
N GLN A 24 -9.64 -10.02 14.87
CA GLN A 24 -10.25 -11.15 14.17
C GLN A 24 -9.13 -11.89 13.44
N GLU A 25 -8.88 -13.13 13.82
CA GLU A 25 -7.91 -13.99 13.15
C GLU A 25 -8.35 -14.14 11.70
N MET A 26 -7.50 -13.67 10.79
CA MET A 26 -7.75 -13.82 9.37
C MET A 26 -7.80 -15.32 9.07
N PRO A 27 -8.87 -15.85 8.45
CA PRO A 27 -8.97 -17.28 8.16
C PRO A 27 -7.72 -17.75 7.38
N GLU A 28 -7.31 -19.01 7.58
CA GLU A 28 -6.08 -19.62 7.00
C GLU A 28 -5.86 -19.26 5.52
N HIS A 29 -6.93 -19.24 4.72
CA HIS A 29 -6.86 -18.89 3.30
C HIS A 29 -6.92 -17.38 3.01
N GLY A 30 -7.46 -16.58 3.93
CA GLY A 30 -7.58 -15.13 3.80
C GLY A 30 -6.22 -14.44 3.66
N VAL A 31 -5.21 -14.93 4.38
CA VAL A 31 -3.82 -14.43 4.29
C VAL A 31 -3.25 -14.61 2.88
N PHE A 32 -3.44 -15.79 2.28
CA PHE A 32 -3.00 -16.05 0.91
C PHE A 32 -3.74 -15.20 -0.12
N ILE A 33 -5.07 -15.09 -0.01
CA ILE A 33 -5.88 -14.31 -0.96
C ILE A 33 -5.48 -12.83 -0.91
N MET A 34 -5.33 -12.25 0.29
CA MET A 34 -4.97 -10.84 0.42
C MET A 34 -3.55 -10.57 -0.06
N ASN A 35 -2.58 -11.45 0.21
CA ASN A 35 -1.22 -11.28 -0.30
C ASN A 35 -1.15 -11.41 -1.84
N SER A 36 -1.87 -12.37 -2.43
CA SER A 36 -1.93 -12.51 -3.89
C SER A 36 -2.65 -11.34 -4.56
N LEU A 37 -3.72 -10.84 -3.95
CA LEU A 37 -4.43 -9.66 -4.44
C LEU A 37 -3.53 -8.42 -4.38
N LEU A 38 -2.84 -8.19 -3.27
CA LEU A 38 -1.88 -7.09 -3.13
C LEU A 38 -0.75 -7.19 -4.17
N PHE A 39 -0.27 -8.39 -4.46
CA PHE A 39 0.73 -8.61 -5.51
C PHE A 39 0.19 -8.29 -6.91
N LEU A 40 -1.01 -8.76 -7.27
CA LEU A 40 -1.61 -8.47 -8.57
C LEU A 40 -1.93 -6.97 -8.75
N PHE A 41 -2.50 -6.34 -7.72
CA PHE A 41 -2.81 -4.90 -7.76
C PHE A 41 -1.53 -4.06 -7.78
N GLY A 42 -0.51 -4.46 -7.02
CA GLY A 42 0.83 -3.87 -7.09
C GLY A 42 1.46 -4.00 -8.47
N GLY A 43 1.33 -5.16 -9.12
CA GLY A 43 1.79 -5.38 -10.49
C GLY A 43 1.10 -4.47 -11.51
N VAL A 44 -0.22 -4.29 -11.41
CA VAL A 44 -0.97 -3.35 -12.27
C VAL A 44 -0.50 -1.91 -12.04
N LEU A 45 -0.26 -1.50 -10.78
CA LEU A 45 0.23 -0.15 -10.47
C LEU A 45 1.63 0.13 -11.01
N VAL A 46 2.54 -0.84 -10.98
CA VAL A 46 3.87 -0.71 -11.58
C VAL A 46 3.76 -0.54 -13.10
N MET A 47 2.78 -1.21 -13.72
CA MET A 47 2.53 -1.08 -15.16
C MET A 47 2.17 0.35 -15.60
N PHE A 48 1.45 1.08 -14.74
CA PHE A 48 1.15 2.49 -14.96
C PHE A 48 2.38 3.41 -14.97
N MET A 49 3.51 2.97 -14.41
CA MET A 49 4.75 3.75 -14.39
C MET A 49 5.32 3.95 -15.81
N ALA A 50 5.21 2.93 -16.68
CA ALA A 50 5.61 3.03 -18.08
C ALA A 50 4.74 4.04 -18.87
N CYS A 51 3.43 4.07 -18.61
CA CYS A 51 2.53 5.08 -19.16
C CYS A 51 2.91 6.50 -18.68
N GLY A 52 3.29 6.64 -17.40
CA GLY A 52 3.75 7.90 -16.83
C GLY A 52 4.97 8.48 -17.57
N PHE A 53 6.02 7.68 -17.79
CA PHE A 53 7.20 8.13 -18.53
C PHE A 53 6.91 8.44 -20.00
N CYS A 54 6.05 7.65 -20.64
CA CYS A 54 5.59 7.90 -22.01
C CYS A 54 4.96 9.31 -22.15
N MET A 55 4.13 9.72 -21.19
CA MET A 55 3.52 11.06 -21.18
C MET A 55 4.54 12.19 -20.96
N LEU A 56 5.57 11.97 -20.14
CA LEU A 56 6.63 12.97 -19.95
C LEU A 56 7.49 13.14 -21.22
N GLU A 57 7.83 12.04 -21.90
CA GLU A 57 8.55 12.10 -23.17
C GLU A 57 7.74 12.78 -24.27
N VAL A 58 6.42 12.57 -24.29
CA VAL A 58 5.51 13.26 -25.21
C VAL A 58 5.47 14.76 -24.96
N GLY A 59 5.43 15.18 -23.69
CA GLY A 59 5.36 16.60 -23.31
C GLY A 59 6.64 17.39 -23.61
N LEU A 60 7.79 16.72 -23.63
CA LEU A 60 9.09 17.34 -23.92
C LEU A 60 9.42 17.38 -25.43
N VAL A 61 8.61 16.74 -26.26
CA VAL A 61 8.86 16.61 -27.70
C VAL A 61 7.97 17.57 -28.48
N ARG A 62 8.51 18.07 -29.61
CA ARG A 62 7.78 18.96 -30.54
C ARG A 62 6.47 18.29 -30.97
N ALA A 63 5.36 19.03 -30.92
CA ALA A 63 4.01 18.54 -31.18
C ALA A 63 3.87 17.72 -32.49
N LYS A 64 4.61 18.06 -33.55
CA LYS A 64 4.58 17.32 -34.83
C LYS A 64 5.08 15.87 -34.73
N ASN A 65 5.89 15.56 -33.72
CA ASN A 65 6.57 14.26 -33.56
C ASN A 65 6.00 13.45 -32.38
N THR A 66 4.98 13.96 -31.70
CA THR A 66 4.37 13.32 -30.52
C THR A 66 3.85 11.92 -30.82
N THR A 67 3.17 11.73 -31.95
CA THR A 67 2.62 10.41 -32.34
C THR A 67 3.72 9.37 -32.52
N MET A 68 4.87 9.74 -33.08
CA MET A 68 5.99 8.81 -33.25
C MET A 68 6.63 8.38 -31.92
N GLN A 69 6.64 9.25 -30.91
CA GLN A 69 7.16 8.89 -29.59
C GLN A 69 6.19 8.03 -28.77
N LEU A 70 4.88 8.25 -28.93
CA LEU A 70 3.87 7.34 -28.39
C LEU A 70 4.00 5.93 -28.98
N THR A 71 4.08 5.83 -30.31
CA THR A 71 4.18 4.52 -30.97
C THR A 71 5.43 3.75 -30.54
N LYS A 72 6.57 4.43 -30.36
CA LYS A 72 7.81 3.80 -29.89
C LYS A 72 7.70 3.31 -28.45
N ASN A 73 7.15 4.13 -27.55
CA ASN A 73 6.98 3.74 -26.15
C ASN A 73 6.01 2.57 -25.98
N VAL A 74 4.91 2.54 -26.74
CA VAL A 74 3.97 1.40 -26.73
C VAL A 74 4.62 0.15 -27.30
N ALA A 75 5.39 0.27 -28.40
CA ALA A 75 6.08 -0.87 -28.99
C ALA A 75 7.14 -1.47 -28.05
N LEU A 76 7.91 -0.63 -27.36
CA LEU A 76 8.89 -1.09 -26.36
C LEU A 76 8.23 -1.72 -25.13
N PHE A 77 7.04 -1.26 -24.76
CA PHE A 77 6.28 -1.85 -23.66
C PHE A 77 5.64 -3.20 -24.02
N SER A 78 5.44 -3.47 -25.31
CA SER A 78 4.86 -4.71 -25.81
C SER A 78 5.86 -5.86 -26.03
N ILE A 79 7.15 -5.61 -25.81
CA ILE A 79 8.26 -6.57 -25.90
C ILE A 79 8.82 -6.81 -24.50
#